data_AF-A0A3P9I0I0-F1
#
_entry.id   AF-A0A3P9I0I0-F1
#
_cell.length_a   1.000
_cell.length_b   1.000
_cell.length_c   1.000
_cell.angle_alpha   90.00
_cell.angle_beta   90.00
_cell.angle_gamma   90.00
#
_symmetry.space_group_name_H-M   'P 1'
#
loop_
_entity.id
_entity.type
_entity.pdbx_description
1 polymer ?
#
loop_
_entity_poly.entity_id
_entity_poly.type
_entity_poly.pdbx_seq_one_letter_code
_entity_poly.pdbx_strand_id
1 'polypeptide(L)'
;MEVGDLLSECAKCAAVRCAPISQARRLHFCSCRDSLSAELASLLQEAVDMKWPFVPEKWQFNPAIGASDKTNLSDLIRDHLPKLLALLKASIMVDEAPTALAVIFLVDRFLYWTDQSSQLLKIARLLHKAHPETPIAPQLVIRQSRVYLNSGKLQKAEFILSSLIQNCGTTGCWTYRSESDRALVQAVSVQVRGTLLQKLGLWREAAELICASLVGYYALPQPDRKGIGTSLGILANILVSMNDEDFHSFRTNPDIHFQRILGDERHRLLSAALAAKMAVISSQYTSLYVLTNVVSFLNSL
;
A
#
# COMPACT_ATOMS: atom_id res chain seq x y z
N MET A 1 10.95 2.52 -25.00
CA MET A 1 9.76 1.65 -24.81
C MET A 1 9.08 2.10 -23.55
N GLU A 2 7.79 2.40 -23.61
CA GLU A 2 7.06 2.91 -22.45
C GLU A 2 6.76 1.79 -21.45
N VAL A 3 6.54 2.15 -20.19
CA VAL A 3 6.23 1.18 -19.11
C VAL A 3 4.98 0.35 -19.42
N GLY A 4 3.95 0.98 -20.03
CA GLY A 4 2.73 0.30 -20.44
C GLY A 4 2.97 -0.77 -21.50
N ASP A 5 3.87 -0.52 -22.46
CA ASP A 5 4.22 -1.50 -23.49
C ASP A 5 4.88 -2.74 -22.87
N LEU A 6 5.84 -2.51 -21.97
CA LEU A 6 6.53 -3.59 -21.24
C LEU A 6 5.57 -4.44 -20.41
N LEU A 7 4.61 -3.83 -19.71
CA LEU A 7 3.60 -4.55 -18.94
C LEU A 7 2.64 -5.32 -19.85
N SER A 8 2.26 -4.75 -20.99
CA SER A 8 1.45 -5.44 -22.01
C SER A 8 2.17 -6.67 -22.56
N GLU A 9 3.46 -6.56 -22.85
CA GLU A 9 4.29 -7.71 -23.24
C GLU A 9 4.37 -8.77 -22.15
N CYS A 10 4.62 -8.37 -20.90
CA CYS A 10 4.62 -9.30 -19.76
C CYS A 10 3.28 -10.03 -19.63
N ALA A 11 2.17 -9.31 -19.79
CA ALA A 11 0.83 -9.90 -19.74
C ALA A 11 0.58 -10.89 -20.90
N LYS A 12 1.08 -10.60 -22.11
CA LYS A 12 1.04 -11.54 -23.24
C LYS A 12 1.87 -12.80 -22.94
N CYS A 13 3.10 -12.63 -22.43
CA CYS A 13 3.95 -13.74 -22.03
C CYS A 13 3.34 -14.59 -20.90
N ALA A 14 2.68 -13.98 -19.92
CA ALA A 14 2.01 -14.70 -18.83
C ALA A 14 0.73 -15.43 -19.28
N ALA A 15 0.05 -14.91 -20.31
CA ALA A 15 -1.15 -15.54 -20.87
C ALA A 15 -0.81 -16.73 -21.78
N VAL A 16 0.23 -16.56 -22.61
CA VAL A 16 0.75 -17.61 -23.48
C VAL A 16 1.68 -18.47 -22.64
N ARG A 17 1.16 -19.56 -22.05
CA ARG A 17 1.96 -20.61 -21.40
C ARG A 17 3.13 -20.96 -22.31
N CYS A 18 4.31 -20.45 -21.98
CA CYS A 18 5.38 -20.26 -22.96
C CYS A 18 5.90 -21.59 -23.51
N ALA A 19 6.32 -21.55 -24.78
CA ALA A 19 7.11 -22.57 -25.47
C ALA A 19 8.26 -23.11 -24.58
N PRO A 20 8.77 -24.34 -24.83
CA PRO A 20 9.76 -24.99 -23.98
C PRO A 20 10.89 -24.06 -23.53
N ILE A 21 11.21 -24.11 -22.23
CA ILE A 21 12.23 -23.27 -21.60
C ILE A 21 13.58 -23.60 -22.23
N SER A 22 14.10 -22.68 -23.03
CA SER A 22 15.43 -22.83 -23.66
C SER A 22 16.55 -22.39 -22.72
N GLN A 23 17.75 -22.94 -22.93
CA GLN A 23 18.94 -22.54 -22.17
C GLN A 23 19.24 -21.04 -22.30
N ALA A 24 18.99 -20.46 -23.48
CA ALA A 24 19.14 -19.03 -23.72
C ALA A 24 18.22 -18.19 -22.83
N ARG A 25 16.97 -18.62 -22.60
CA ARG A 25 16.04 -17.92 -21.69
C ARG A 25 16.50 -18.00 -20.23
N ARG A 26 17.01 -19.15 -19.79
CA ARG A 26 17.58 -19.31 -18.45
C ARG A 26 18.78 -18.40 -18.23
N LEU A 27 19.71 -18.35 -19.18
CA LEU A 27 20.88 -17.46 -19.12
C LEU A 27 20.46 -15.99 -19.10
N HIS A 28 19.46 -15.60 -19.89
CA HIS A 28 18.91 -14.25 -19.88
C HIS A 28 18.29 -13.90 -18.53
N PHE A 29 17.51 -14.81 -17.92
CA PHE A 29 16.97 -14.63 -16.57
C PHE A 29 18.07 -14.42 -15.53
N CYS A 30 19.11 -15.28 -15.50
CA CYS A 30 20.23 -15.11 -14.58
C CYS A 30 20.93 -13.78 -14.79
N SER A 31 21.23 -13.40 -16.04
CA SER A 31 21.84 -12.11 -16.37
C SER A 31 21.01 -10.92 -15.88
N CYS A 32 19.68 -10.93 -16.09
CA CYS A 32 18.81 -9.90 -15.55
C CYS A 32 18.87 -9.83 -14.02
N ARG A 33 18.84 -10.97 -13.34
CA ARG A 33 18.89 -11.05 -11.87
C ARG A 33 20.22 -10.54 -11.33
N ASP A 34 21.33 -10.95 -11.93
CA ASP A 34 22.70 -10.60 -11.50
C ASP A 34 23.05 -9.14 -11.81
N SER A 35 22.32 -8.49 -12.73
CA SER A 35 22.49 -7.08 -13.07
C SER A 35 21.87 -6.08 -12.06
N LEU A 36 21.14 -6.59 -11.06
CA LEU A 36 20.56 -5.78 -9.99
C LEU A 36 21.64 -5.27 -9.05
N SER A 37 21.43 -4.08 -8.48
CA SER A 37 22.28 -3.61 -7.38
C SER A 37 22.10 -4.51 -6.15
N ALA A 38 23.12 -4.56 -5.27
CA ALA A 38 23.05 -5.36 -4.05
C ALA A 38 21.81 -5.03 -3.19
N GLU A 39 21.44 -3.75 -3.10
CA GLU A 39 20.25 -3.29 -2.38
C GLU A 39 18.95 -3.85 -3.00
N LEU A 40 18.81 -3.80 -4.33
CA LEU A 40 17.62 -4.35 -5.01
C LEU A 40 17.57 -5.87 -4.98
N ALA A 41 18.72 -6.54 -5.12
CA ALA A 41 18.80 -7.99 -4.99
C ALA A 41 18.38 -8.44 -3.60
N SER A 42 18.81 -7.73 -2.55
CA SER A 42 18.38 -7.97 -1.17
C SER A 42 16.88 -7.75 -1.01
N LEU A 43 16.33 -6.61 -1.47
CA LEU A 43 14.89 -6.33 -1.38
C LEU A 43 14.04 -7.37 -2.12
N LEU A 44 14.50 -7.82 -3.28
CA LEU A 44 13.83 -8.85 -4.06
C LEU A 44 13.81 -10.19 -3.30
N GLN A 45 14.94 -10.60 -2.73
CA GLN A 45 15.00 -11.83 -1.93
C GLN A 45 14.11 -11.74 -0.69
N GLU A 46 14.11 -10.61 0.02
CA GLU A 46 13.21 -10.39 1.16
C GLU A 46 11.73 -10.46 0.78
N ALA A 47 11.37 -9.96 -0.40
CA ALA A 47 10.02 -10.04 -0.93
C ALA A 47 9.62 -11.49 -1.28
N VAL A 48 10.53 -12.28 -1.87
CA VAL A 48 10.34 -13.72 -2.11
C VAL A 48 10.16 -14.47 -0.79
N ASP A 49 10.95 -14.13 0.22
CA ASP A 49 10.91 -14.74 1.55
C ASP A 49 9.72 -14.29 2.40
N MET A 50 8.79 -13.50 1.85
CA MET A 50 7.62 -12.97 2.54
C MET A 50 7.98 -12.24 3.85
N LYS A 51 9.10 -11.50 3.85
CA LYS A 51 9.65 -10.88 5.07
C LYS A 51 8.70 -9.85 5.69
N TRP A 52 7.87 -9.22 4.87
CA TRP A 52 6.91 -8.19 5.28
C TRP A 52 5.69 -8.17 4.34
N PRO A 53 4.47 -7.85 4.83
CA PRO A 53 3.26 -7.81 4.00
C PRO A 53 3.17 -6.56 3.10
N PHE A 54 3.96 -5.53 3.38
CA PHE A 54 4.10 -4.29 2.60
C PHE A 54 5.57 -3.90 2.52
N VAL A 55 6.00 -3.40 1.37
CA VAL A 55 7.40 -2.96 1.19
C VAL A 55 7.70 -1.78 2.10
N PRO A 56 8.53 -1.90 3.14
CA PRO A 56 8.71 -0.83 4.11
C PRO A 56 9.54 0.32 3.52
N GLU A 57 9.27 1.55 3.94
CA GLU A 57 10.25 2.64 3.78
C GLU A 57 11.29 2.56 4.92
N LYS A 58 12.52 3.00 4.68
CA LYS A 58 13.59 2.97 5.71
C LYS A 58 13.24 3.75 6.98
N TRP A 59 12.52 4.87 6.82
CA TRP A 59 12.07 5.72 7.93
C TRP A 59 10.76 5.26 8.59
N GLN A 60 10.03 4.31 8.00
CA GLN A 60 8.62 4.03 8.34
C GLN A 60 8.43 3.59 9.80
N PHE A 61 9.32 2.74 10.28
CA PHE A 61 9.27 2.14 11.62
C PHE A 61 10.42 2.59 12.52
N ASN A 62 11.46 3.25 11.98
CA ASN A 62 12.65 3.62 12.72
C ASN A 62 12.38 4.85 13.64
N PRO A 63 12.52 4.72 14.98
CA PRO A 63 12.40 5.86 15.89
C PRO A 63 13.58 6.84 15.78
N ALA A 64 14.78 6.36 15.43
CA ALA A 64 16.03 7.11 15.38
C ALA A 64 16.50 7.26 13.92
N ILE A 65 15.84 8.15 13.18
CA ILE A 65 16.03 8.33 11.73
C ILE A 65 17.38 9.00 11.45
N GLY A 66 18.29 8.25 10.81
CA GLY A 66 19.56 8.76 10.29
C GLY A 66 19.41 9.47 8.94
N ALA A 67 20.51 10.01 8.41
CA ALA A 67 20.50 10.64 7.08
C ALA A 67 20.16 9.65 5.95
N SER A 68 20.64 8.40 6.05
CA SER A 68 20.38 7.32 5.09
C SER A 68 18.91 6.90 5.00
N ASP A 69 18.17 7.08 6.09
CA ASP A 69 16.78 6.60 6.21
C ASP A 69 15.78 7.57 5.58
N LYS A 70 16.20 8.79 5.25
CA LYS A 70 15.37 9.85 4.64
C LYS A 70 15.18 9.69 3.13
N THR A 71 15.62 8.56 2.58
CA THR A 71 15.44 8.22 1.17
C THR A 71 14.17 7.41 0.98
N ASN A 72 13.40 7.70 -0.07
CA ASN A 72 12.17 6.97 -0.37
C ASN A 72 12.45 5.81 -1.32
N LEU A 73 11.87 4.66 -1.03
CA LEU A 73 12.04 3.48 -1.87
C LEU A 73 11.48 3.71 -3.29
N SER A 74 10.45 4.54 -3.41
CA SER A 74 9.89 4.93 -4.71
C SER A 74 10.93 5.53 -5.66
N ASP A 75 11.94 6.25 -5.14
CA ASP A 75 13.01 6.81 -5.96
C ASP A 75 13.94 5.70 -6.47
N LEU A 76 14.35 4.78 -5.59
CA LEU A 76 15.15 3.62 -5.96
C LEU A 76 14.44 2.75 -7.03
N ILE A 77 13.14 2.49 -6.83
CA ILE A 77 12.32 1.71 -7.76
C ILE A 77 12.17 2.44 -9.10
N ARG A 78 11.92 3.75 -9.09
CA ARG A 78 11.82 4.56 -10.32
C ARG A 78 13.10 4.45 -11.14
N ASP A 79 14.25 4.63 -10.50
CA ASP A 79 15.55 4.68 -11.18
C ASP A 79 15.96 3.32 -11.77
N HIS A 80 15.40 2.22 -11.24
CA HIS A 80 15.67 0.85 -11.70
C HIS A 80 14.48 0.16 -12.37
N LEU A 81 13.39 0.89 -12.62
CA LEU A 81 12.16 0.31 -13.16
C LEU A 81 12.37 -0.47 -14.46
N PRO A 82 13.14 0.00 -15.46
CA PRO A 82 13.38 -0.76 -16.68
C PRO A 82 14.03 -2.12 -16.42
N LYS A 83 15.01 -2.19 -15.49
CA LYS A 83 15.67 -3.44 -15.12
C LYS A 83 14.72 -4.40 -14.40
N LEU A 84 13.90 -3.87 -13.50
CA LEU A 84 12.88 -4.67 -12.79
C LEU A 84 11.85 -5.25 -13.77
N LEU A 85 11.37 -4.47 -14.74
CA LEU A 85 10.43 -4.96 -15.74
C LEU A 85 11.07 -5.97 -16.72
N ALA A 86 12.35 -5.80 -17.05
CA ALA A 86 13.10 -6.80 -17.81
C ALA A 86 13.22 -8.12 -17.04
N LEU A 87 13.52 -8.05 -15.73
CA LEU A 87 13.55 -9.23 -14.86
C LEU A 87 12.17 -9.88 -14.72
N LEU A 88 11.10 -9.10 -14.58
CA LEU A 88 9.72 -9.62 -14.55
C LEU A 88 9.43 -10.44 -15.81
N LYS A 89 9.70 -9.88 -16.99
CA LYS A 89 9.51 -10.56 -18.27
C LYS A 89 10.35 -11.84 -18.34
N ALA A 90 11.63 -11.76 -17.99
CA ALA A 90 12.52 -12.91 -18.01
C ALA A 90 12.04 -14.03 -17.06
N SER A 91 11.59 -13.67 -15.86
CA SER A 91 11.05 -14.61 -14.85
C SER A 91 9.80 -15.33 -15.38
N ILE A 92 8.86 -14.59 -15.98
CA ILE A 92 7.68 -15.17 -16.63
C ILE A 92 8.08 -16.16 -17.74
N MET A 93 9.10 -15.81 -18.56
CA MET A 93 9.55 -16.64 -19.69
C MET A 93 10.24 -17.94 -19.29
N VAL A 94 10.74 -18.05 -18.05
CA VAL A 94 11.35 -19.27 -17.50
C VAL A 94 10.48 -19.94 -16.43
N ASP A 95 9.22 -19.50 -16.30
CA ASP A 95 8.25 -20.01 -15.34
C ASP A 95 8.68 -19.87 -13.87
N GLU A 96 9.46 -18.84 -13.57
CA GLU A 96 9.88 -18.49 -12.21
C GLU A 96 8.83 -17.52 -11.63
N ALA A 97 7.78 -18.09 -11.04
CA ALA A 97 6.67 -17.34 -10.46
C ALA A 97 7.03 -16.58 -9.15
N PRO A 98 7.82 -17.13 -8.21
CA PRO A 98 8.16 -16.42 -6.97
C PRO A 98 8.86 -15.08 -7.22
N THR A 99 9.89 -15.04 -8.04
CA THR A 99 10.62 -13.84 -8.47
C THR A 99 9.71 -12.91 -9.26
N ALA A 100 8.90 -13.42 -10.19
CA ALA A 100 7.96 -12.58 -10.93
C ALA A 100 6.97 -11.85 -9.99
N LEU A 101 6.37 -12.56 -9.03
CA LEU A 101 5.45 -11.98 -8.06
C LEU A 101 6.15 -11.04 -7.07
N ALA A 102 7.39 -11.34 -6.67
CA ALA A 102 8.20 -10.45 -5.85
C ALA A 102 8.55 -9.15 -6.58
N VAL A 103 8.89 -9.20 -7.87
CA VAL A 103 9.08 -7.98 -8.67
C VAL A 103 7.78 -7.17 -8.73
N ILE A 104 6.64 -7.82 -9.01
CA ILE A 104 5.32 -7.16 -9.01
C ILE A 104 5.04 -6.48 -7.66
N PHE A 105 5.35 -7.14 -6.55
CA PHE A 105 5.19 -6.60 -5.21
C PHE A 105 6.04 -5.35 -4.98
N LEU A 106 7.31 -5.36 -5.41
CA LEU A 106 8.22 -4.21 -5.28
C LEU A 106 7.76 -3.01 -6.11
N VAL A 107 7.36 -3.22 -7.36
CA VAL A 107 6.97 -2.12 -8.26
C VAL A 107 5.54 -1.63 -8.05
N ASP A 108 4.69 -2.38 -7.33
CA ASP A 108 3.27 -2.08 -7.13
C ASP A 108 3.03 -0.65 -6.64
N ARG A 109 3.78 -0.22 -5.62
CA ARG A 109 3.60 1.12 -5.07
C ARG A 109 3.85 2.15 -6.15
N PHE A 110 4.99 2.11 -6.82
CA PHE A 110 5.34 3.07 -7.86
C PHE A 110 4.31 3.07 -9.01
N LEU A 111 3.95 1.88 -9.50
CA LEU A 111 3.00 1.73 -10.62
C LEU A 111 1.56 2.10 -10.29
N TYR A 112 1.22 2.24 -9.00
CA TYR A 112 -0.04 2.84 -8.61
C TYR A 112 -0.09 4.34 -8.81
N TRP A 113 1.03 5.05 -8.54
CA TRP A 113 1.10 6.50 -8.75
C TRP A 113 1.09 6.87 -10.24
N THR A 114 1.51 5.96 -11.11
CA THR A 114 1.54 6.15 -12.57
C THR A 114 0.32 5.52 -13.28
N ASP A 115 -0.71 5.14 -12.53
CA ASP A 115 -1.97 4.55 -13.03
C ASP A 115 -1.81 3.26 -13.86
N GLN A 116 -0.78 2.45 -13.57
CA GLN A 116 -0.51 1.17 -14.24
C GLN A 116 -0.93 -0.07 -13.43
N SER A 117 -1.55 0.13 -12.26
CA SER A 117 -1.93 -0.97 -11.34
C SER A 117 -2.86 -1.99 -11.98
N SER A 118 -3.81 -1.58 -12.82
CA SER A 118 -4.75 -2.51 -13.48
C SER A 118 -4.02 -3.53 -14.37
N GLN A 119 -2.99 -3.09 -15.10
CA GLN A 119 -2.17 -3.97 -15.95
C GLN A 119 -1.29 -4.88 -15.10
N LEU A 120 -0.65 -4.32 -14.07
CA LEU A 120 0.20 -5.09 -13.14
C LEU A 120 -0.58 -6.21 -12.44
N LEU A 121 -1.77 -5.91 -11.92
CA LEU A 121 -2.64 -6.90 -11.26
C LEU A 121 -3.17 -7.96 -12.22
N LYS A 122 -3.33 -7.63 -13.51
CA LYS A 122 -3.67 -8.63 -14.54
C LYS A 122 -2.55 -9.67 -14.67
N ILE A 123 -1.28 -9.24 -14.67
CA ILE A 123 -0.13 -10.14 -14.72
C ILE A 123 -0.11 -11.03 -13.47
N ALA A 124 -0.25 -10.44 -12.28
CA ALA A 124 -0.30 -11.19 -11.01
C ALA A 124 -1.40 -12.26 -11.02
N ARG A 125 -2.60 -11.94 -11.54
CA ARG A 125 -3.72 -12.88 -11.66
C ARG A 125 -3.41 -14.04 -12.63
N LEU A 126 -2.76 -13.76 -13.75
CA LEU A 126 -2.36 -14.80 -14.71
C LEU A 126 -1.32 -15.74 -14.08
N LEU A 127 -0.33 -15.19 -13.38
CA LEU A 127 0.66 -15.96 -12.65
C LEU A 127 0.03 -16.83 -11.57
N HIS A 128 -0.88 -16.28 -10.76
CA HIS A 128 -1.57 -17.05 -9.73
C HIS A 128 -2.45 -18.18 -10.29
N LYS A 129 -3.10 -17.96 -11.44
CA LYS A 129 -3.86 -19.01 -12.13
C LYS A 129 -2.95 -20.16 -12.60
N ALA A 130 -1.71 -19.86 -12.98
CA ALA A 130 -0.72 -20.85 -13.38
C ALA A 130 -0.07 -21.55 -12.17
N HIS A 131 0.18 -20.79 -11.09
CA HIS A 131 0.88 -21.21 -9.88
C HIS A 131 0.09 -20.83 -8.62
N PRO A 132 -0.99 -21.57 -8.29
CA PRO A 132 -1.85 -21.24 -7.16
C PRO A 132 -1.13 -21.25 -5.80
N GLU A 133 -0.09 -22.09 -5.68
CA GLU A 133 0.72 -22.24 -4.47
C GLU A 133 1.71 -21.09 -4.25
N THR A 134 1.96 -20.25 -5.26
CA THR A 134 2.89 -19.12 -5.12
C THR A 134 2.19 -17.96 -4.39
N PRO A 135 2.76 -17.48 -3.27
CA PRO A 135 2.12 -16.49 -2.43
C PRO A 135 1.99 -15.12 -3.10
N ILE A 136 0.85 -14.47 -2.88
CA ILE A 136 0.60 -13.08 -3.31
C ILE A 136 0.63 -12.18 -2.09
N ALA A 137 1.44 -11.12 -2.14
CA ALA A 137 1.55 -10.16 -1.06
C ALA A 137 0.20 -9.48 -0.72
N PRO A 138 -0.14 -9.29 0.57
CA PRO A 138 -1.34 -8.57 0.99
C PRO A 138 -1.43 -7.16 0.39
N GLN A 139 -0.29 -6.48 0.17
CA GLN A 139 -0.25 -5.20 -0.54
C GLN A 139 -0.94 -5.25 -1.92
N LEU A 140 -0.74 -6.32 -2.69
CA LEU A 140 -1.35 -6.49 -4.02
C LEU A 140 -2.85 -6.78 -3.93
N VAL A 141 -3.27 -7.51 -2.90
CA VAL A 141 -4.69 -7.79 -2.63
C VAL A 141 -5.42 -6.49 -2.28
N ILE A 142 -4.84 -5.66 -1.40
CA ILE A 142 -5.37 -4.34 -1.06
C ILE A 142 -5.30 -3.39 -2.27
N ARG A 143 -4.26 -3.50 -3.12
CA ARG A 143 -4.20 -2.75 -4.38
C ARG A 143 -5.40 -3.06 -5.26
N GLN A 144 -5.79 -4.32 -5.38
CA GLN A 144 -6.97 -4.72 -6.17
C GLN A 144 -8.24 -4.06 -5.64
N SER A 145 -8.38 -3.95 -4.31
CA SER A 145 -9.49 -3.20 -3.69
C SER A 145 -9.44 -1.71 -4.05
N ARG A 146 -8.28 -1.05 -3.97
CA ARG A 146 -8.11 0.36 -4.36
C ARG A 146 -8.45 0.61 -5.84
N VAL A 147 -8.04 -0.28 -6.74
CA VAL A 147 -8.42 -0.20 -8.17
C VAL A 147 -9.93 -0.33 -8.35
N TYR A 148 -10.58 -1.26 -7.64
CA TYR A 148 -12.03 -1.38 -7.69
C TYR A 148 -12.74 -0.13 -7.17
N LEU A 149 -12.28 0.40 -6.05
CA LEU A 149 -12.78 1.65 -5.48
C LEU A 149 -12.64 2.83 -6.45
N ASN A 150 -11.50 2.97 -7.13
CA ASN A 150 -11.30 4.04 -8.12
C ASN A 150 -12.16 3.87 -9.38
N SER A 151 -12.52 2.63 -9.73
CA SER A 151 -13.41 2.31 -10.86
C SER A 151 -14.91 2.23 -10.49
N GLY A 152 -15.30 2.62 -9.28
CA GLY A 152 -16.69 2.57 -8.81
C GLY A 152 -17.23 1.18 -8.46
N LYS A 153 -16.39 0.13 -8.45
CA LYS A 153 -16.77 -1.25 -8.12
C LYS A 153 -16.77 -1.49 -6.60
N LEU A 154 -17.57 -0.71 -5.88
CA LEU A 154 -17.50 -0.61 -4.41
C LEU A 154 -17.76 -1.94 -3.69
N GLN A 155 -18.75 -2.72 -4.12
CA GLN A 155 -19.03 -4.04 -3.52
C GLN A 155 -17.85 -5.00 -3.63
N LYS A 156 -17.12 -4.98 -4.74
CA LYS A 156 -15.92 -5.82 -4.93
C LYS A 156 -14.76 -5.36 -4.06
N ALA A 157 -14.60 -4.04 -3.91
CA ALA A 157 -13.61 -3.47 -3.01
C ALA A 157 -13.91 -3.86 -1.55
N GLU A 158 -15.17 -3.71 -1.15
CA GLU A 158 -15.65 -4.01 0.20
C GLU A 158 -15.53 -5.49 0.56
N PHE A 159 -15.84 -6.40 -0.38
CA PHE A 159 -15.68 -7.83 -0.17
C PHE A 159 -14.23 -8.21 0.19
N ILE A 160 -13.27 -7.67 -0.56
CA ILE A 160 -11.83 -7.92 -0.32
C ILE A 160 -11.44 -7.39 1.07
N LEU A 161 -11.82 -6.15 1.39
CA LEU A 161 -11.43 -5.52 2.66
C LEU A 161 -12.08 -6.22 3.85
N SER A 162 -13.37 -6.57 3.75
CA SER A 162 -14.09 -7.28 4.81
C SER A 162 -13.47 -8.65 5.09
N SER A 163 -13.10 -9.39 4.04
CA SER A 163 -12.40 -10.68 4.19
C SER A 163 -11.07 -10.53 4.91
N LEU A 164 -10.25 -9.54 4.53
CA LEU A 164 -8.98 -9.27 5.21
C LEU A 164 -9.18 -8.84 6.67
N ILE A 165 -10.20 -8.02 6.96
CA ILE A 165 -10.48 -7.55 8.32
C ILE A 165 -10.95 -8.72 9.20
N GLN A 166 -11.90 -9.51 8.72
CA GLN A 166 -12.52 -10.61 9.46
C GLN A 166 -11.57 -11.81 9.67
N ASN A 167 -10.66 -12.06 8.72
CA ASN A 167 -9.73 -13.19 8.76
C ASN A 167 -8.33 -12.81 9.27
N CYS A 168 -8.22 -11.79 10.12
CA CYS A 168 -6.95 -11.37 10.72
C CYS A 168 -5.83 -11.13 9.69
N GLY A 169 -6.17 -10.43 8.60
CA GLY A 169 -5.27 -10.11 7.49
C GLY A 169 -4.97 -11.27 6.55
N THR A 170 -5.33 -12.51 6.89
CA THR A 170 -4.96 -13.72 6.15
C THR A 170 -5.40 -13.69 4.70
N THR A 171 -4.51 -14.06 3.77
CA THR A 171 -4.81 -14.15 2.35
C THR A 171 -3.96 -15.20 1.64
N GLY A 172 -4.60 -16.08 0.88
CA GLY A 172 -3.94 -17.14 0.11
C GLY A 172 -2.97 -17.98 0.97
N CYS A 173 -1.82 -18.31 0.41
CA CYS A 173 -0.72 -18.99 1.09
C CYS A 173 0.35 -18.03 1.65
N TRP A 174 0.04 -16.73 1.81
CA TRP A 174 0.99 -15.78 2.38
C TRP A 174 1.26 -16.11 3.85
N THR A 175 2.53 -16.26 4.21
CA THR A 175 2.96 -16.55 5.59
C THR A 175 3.51 -15.29 6.26
N TYR A 176 2.92 -14.93 7.39
CA TYR A 176 3.35 -13.78 8.18
C TYR A 176 4.52 -14.15 9.10
N ARG A 177 5.50 -13.25 9.24
CA ARG A 177 6.63 -13.42 10.16
C ARG A 177 6.24 -13.13 11.61
N SER A 178 5.22 -12.31 11.82
CA SER A 178 4.73 -11.90 13.13
C SER A 178 3.23 -11.65 13.13
N GLU A 179 2.60 -11.71 14.31
CA GLU A 179 1.21 -11.28 14.48
C GLU A 179 1.04 -9.76 14.26
N SER A 180 2.09 -8.96 14.51
CA SER A 180 2.07 -7.53 14.18
C SER A 180 1.95 -7.27 12.67
N ASP A 181 2.47 -8.14 11.82
CA ASP A 181 2.29 -8.01 10.37
C ASP A 181 0.82 -8.22 9.96
N ARG A 182 0.13 -9.16 10.60
CA ARG A 182 -1.31 -9.36 10.41
C ARG A 182 -2.10 -8.16 10.88
N ALA A 183 -1.78 -7.64 12.07
CA ALA A 183 -2.39 -6.43 12.62
C ALA A 183 -2.18 -5.22 11.69
N LEU A 184 -0.99 -5.08 11.10
CA LEU A 184 -0.70 -4.05 10.10
C LEU A 184 -1.60 -4.20 8.84
N VAL A 185 -1.76 -5.42 8.32
CA VAL A 185 -2.67 -5.66 7.18
C VAL A 185 -4.12 -5.30 7.52
N GLN A 186 -4.58 -5.63 8.73
CA GLN A 186 -5.92 -5.24 9.20
C GLN A 186 -6.03 -3.71 9.30
N ALA A 187 -5.07 -3.03 9.92
CA ALA A 187 -5.08 -1.57 10.05
C ALA A 187 -5.15 -0.87 8.68
N VAL A 188 -4.36 -1.32 7.70
CA VAL A 188 -4.42 -0.80 6.32
C VAL A 188 -5.76 -1.12 5.65
N SER A 189 -6.32 -2.31 5.88
CA SER A 189 -7.62 -2.69 5.31
C SER A 189 -8.76 -1.83 5.88
N VAL A 190 -8.74 -1.58 7.19
CA VAL A 190 -9.68 -0.67 7.87
C VAL A 190 -9.52 0.76 7.36
N GLN A 191 -8.28 1.26 7.19
CA GLN A 191 -8.02 2.59 6.61
C GLN A 191 -8.65 2.71 5.21
N VAL A 192 -8.39 1.76 4.32
CA VAL A 192 -8.92 1.78 2.94
C VAL A 192 -10.45 1.66 2.92
N ARG A 193 -11.04 0.91 3.84
CA ARG A 193 -12.50 0.85 4.04
C ARG A 193 -13.05 2.20 4.50
N GLY A 194 -12.36 2.92 5.38
CA GLY A 194 -12.68 4.29 5.75
C GLY A 194 -12.69 5.24 4.54
N THR A 195 -11.71 5.13 3.64
CA THR A 195 -11.71 5.89 2.37
C THR A 195 -12.88 5.51 1.44
N LEU A 196 -13.34 4.26 1.47
CA LEU A 196 -14.54 3.84 0.74
C LEU A 196 -15.77 4.57 1.26
N LEU A 197 -15.97 4.57 2.59
CA LEU A 197 -17.09 5.27 3.22
C LEU A 197 -17.02 6.79 3.02
N GLN A 198 -15.81 7.37 3.06
CA GLN A 198 -15.58 8.77 2.72
C GLN A 198 -16.09 9.10 1.31
N LYS A 199 -15.79 8.26 0.31
CA LYS A 199 -16.27 8.45 -1.07
C LYS A 199 -17.79 8.34 -1.21
N LEU A 200 -18.46 7.66 -0.28
CA LEU A 200 -19.91 7.55 -0.22
C LEU A 200 -20.58 8.71 0.55
N GLY A 201 -19.80 9.63 1.13
CA GLY A 201 -20.32 10.70 1.97
C GLY A 201 -20.77 10.25 3.36
N LEU A 202 -20.41 9.03 3.77
CA LEU A 202 -20.68 8.48 5.10
C LEU A 202 -19.60 8.98 6.07
N TRP A 203 -19.60 10.28 6.34
CA TRP A 203 -18.49 10.98 6.99
C TRP A 203 -18.20 10.48 8.39
N ARG A 204 -19.25 10.25 9.20
CA ARG A 204 -19.11 9.78 10.58
C ARG A 204 -18.45 8.40 10.60
N GLU A 205 -19.07 7.42 9.95
CA GLU A 205 -18.59 6.03 9.89
C GLU A 205 -17.20 5.95 9.26
N ALA A 206 -16.91 6.79 8.25
CA ALA A 206 -15.57 6.92 7.70
C ALA A 206 -14.57 7.37 8.76
N ALA A 207 -14.88 8.40 9.55
CA ALA A 207 -14.01 8.88 10.62
C ALA A 207 -13.77 7.81 11.69
N GLU A 208 -14.80 7.03 12.07
CA GLU A 208 -14.65 5.94 13.03
C GLU A 208 -13.66 4.87 12.53
N LEU A 209 -13.78 4.46 11.27
CA LEU A 209 -12.84 3.53 10.65
C LEU A 209 -11.43 4.11 10.57
N ILE A 210 -11.27 5.39 10.23
CA ILE A 210 -9.95 6.01 10.21
C ILE A 210 -9.34 6.06 11.62
N CYS A 211 -10.11 6.37 12.66
CA CYS A 211 -9.66 6.28 14.05
C CYS A 211 -9.27 4.85 14.45
N ALA A 212 -10.07 3.85 14.08
CA ALA A 212 -9.74 2.45 14.32
C ALA A 212 -8.42 2.05 13.63
N SER A 213 -8.17 2.55 12.41
CA SER A 213 -6.88 2.32 11.73
C SER A 213 -5.71 2.96 12.48
N LEU A 214 -5.89 4.16 13.04
CA LEU A 214 -4.86 4.84 13.85
C LEU A 214 -4.53 4.05 15.11
N VAL A 215 -5.55 3.55 15.82
CA VAL A 215 -5.35 2.66 16.97
C VAL A 215 -4.53 1.43 16.56
N GLY A 216 -4.87 0.81 15.43
CA GLY A 216 -4.12 -0.33 14.88
C GLY A 216 -2.66 0.00 14.58
N TYR A 217 -2.37 1.15 13.95
CA TYR A 217 -1.00 1.56 13.65
C TYR A 217 -0.18 1.91 14.90
N TYR A 218 -0.78 2.55 15.91
CA TYR A 218 -0.11 2.86 17.17
C TYR A 218 0.12 1.63 18.05
N ALA A 219 -0.66 0.56 17.87
CA ALA A 219 -0.53 -0.69 18.62
C ALA A 219 0.61 -1.60 18.13
N LEU A 220 1.20 -1.31 16.97
CA LEU A 220 2.34 -2.08 16.45
C LEU A 220 3.57 -1.91 17.36
N PRO A 221 4.46 -2.92 17.47
CA PRO A 221 5.68 -2.82 18.26
C PRO A 221 6.53 -1.60 17.88
N GLN A 222 6.56 -1.29 16.59
CA GLN A 222 7.04 -0.03 16.04
C GLN A 222 5.88 0.61 15.27
N PRO A 223 5.37 1.78 15.71
CA PRO A 223 4.24 2.42 15.05
C PRO A 223 4.50 2.72 13.58
N ASP A 224 3.51 2.46 12.73
CA ASP A 224 3.61 2.75 11.29
C ASP A 224 3.43 4.26 11.04
N ARG A 225 4.54 5.00 11.00
CA ARG A 225 4.51 6.47 10.79
C ARG A 225 3.85 6.85 9.46
N LYS A 226 4.02 6.02 8.43
CA LYS A 226 3.42 6.24 7.11
C LYS A 226 1.91 6.03 7.14
N GLY A 227 1.47 4.93 7.76
CA GLY A 227 0.06 4.62 7.99
C GLY A 227 -0.62 5.72 8.81
N ILE A 228 0.00 6.13 9.92
CA ILE A 228 -0.46 7.21 10.80
C ILE A 228 -0.61 8.52 10.03
N GLY A 229 0.45 8.96 9.34
CA GLY A 229 0.40 10.20 8.56
C GLY A 229 -0.69 10.20 7.49
N THR A 230 -0.86 9.06 6.80
CA THR A 230 -1.91 8.89 5.79
C THR A 230 -3.30 8.96 6.41
N SER A 231 -3.54 8.22 7.50
CA SER A 231 -4.85 8.23 8.19
C SER A 231 -5.19 9.59 8.76
N LEU A 232 -4.24 10.32 9.35
CA LEU A 232 -4.47 11.67 9.85
C LEU A 232 -4.83 12.67 8.73
N GLY A 233 -4.18 12.57 7.57
CA GLY A 233 -4.52 13.39 6.40
C GLY A 233 -5.93 13.08 5.87
N ILE A 234 -6.32 11.80 5.83
CA ILE A 234 -7.68 11.38 5.46
C ILE A 234 -8.69 11.90 6.50
N LEU A 235 -8.40 11.77 7.79
CA LEU A 235 -9.25 12.25 8.87
C LEU A 235 -9.46 13.77 8.79
N ALA A 236 -8.41 14.54 8.51
CA ALA A 236 -8.53 15.98 8.30
C ALA A 236 -9.54 16.30 7.19
N ASN A 237 -9.45 15.64 6.05
CA ASN A 237 -10.39 15.83 4.93
C ASN A 237 -11.83 15.43 5.28
N ILE A 238 -12.00 14.35 6.05
CA ILE A 238 -13.31 13.94 6.54
C ILE A 238 -13.89 15.01 7.48
N LEU A 239 -13.11 15.52 8.43
CA LEU A 239 -13.55 16.53 9.39
C LEU A 239 -13.94 17.86 8.73
N VAL A 240 -13.26 18.26 7.64
CA VAL A 240 -13.65 19.42 6.83
C VAL A 240 -15.00 19.20 6.12
N SER A 241 -15.27 17.97 5.69
CA SER A 241 -16.50 17.63 4.94
C SER A 241 -17.70 17.30 5.83
N MET A 242 -17.44 16.90 7.08
CA MET A 242 -18.43 16.55 8.08
C MET A 242 -19.19 17.79 8.57
N ASN A 243 -20.49 17.64 8.86
CA ASN A 243 -21.30 18.69 9.51
C ASN A 243 -21.08 18.69 11.04
N ASP A 244 -21.60 19.71 11.73
CA ASP A 244 -21.36 19.86 13.17
C ASP A 244 -22.09 18.81 14.03
N GLU A 245 -23.23 18.28 13.56
CA GLU A 245 -24.01 17.25 14.26
C GLU A 245 -23.30 15.89 14.22
N ASP A 246 -22.82 15.49 13.04
CA ASP A 246 -22.01 14.29 12.84
C ASP A 246 -20.70 14.42 13.61
N PHE A 247 -20.08 15.60 13.61
CA PHE A 247 -18.86 15.85 14.38
C PHE A 247 -19.10 15.73 15.89
N HIS A 248 -20.20 16.29 16.39
CA HIS A 248 -20.55 16.15 17.80
C HIS A 248 -20.78 14.69 18.17
N SER A 249 -21.52 13.94 17.35
CA SER A 249 -21.78 12.51 17.56
C SER A 249 -20.50 11.68 17.53
N PHE A 250 -19.64 11.92 16.54
CA PHE A 250 -18.33 11.26 16.42
C PHE A 250 -17.42 11.54 17.62
N ARG A 251 -17.33 12.81 18.04
CA ARG A 251 -16.46 13.25 19.14
C ARG A 251 -16.92 12.71 20.50
N THR A 252 -18.23 12.50 20.68
CA THR A 252 -18.82 12.03 21.95
C THR A 252 -18.96 10.52 22.03
N ASN A 253 -18.63 9.78 20.96
CA ASN A 253 -18.65 8.32 20.97
C ASN A 253 -17.54 7.79 21.91
N PRO A 254 -17.89 7.07 22.99
CA PRO A 254 -16.93 6.59 24.00
C PRO A 254 -15.98 5.52 23.46
N ASP A 255 -16.38 4.79 22.40
CA ASP A 255 -15.56 3.76 21.77
C ASP A 255 -14.47 4.37 20.88
N ILE A 256 -14.59 5.65 20.55
CA ILE A 256 -13.65 6.39 19.74
C ILE A 256 -12.70 7.14 20.67
N HIS A 257 -11.43 6.75 20.65
CA HIS A 257 -10.37 7.44 21.41
C HIS A 257 -9.99 8.80 20.80
N PHE A 258 -10.97 9.62 20.41
CA PHE A 258 -10.78 10.90 19.72
C PHE A 258 -9.87 11.85 20.51
N GLN A 259 -10.11 12.00 21.81
CA GLN A 259 -9.30 12.85 22.69
C GLN A 259 -7.84 12.41 22.75
N ARG A 260 -7.59 11.11 22.66
CA ARG A 260 -6.21 10.57 22.62
C ARG A 260 -5.50 10.88 21.30
N ILE A 261 -6.25 11.04 20.21
CA ILE A 261 -5.72 11.26 18.87
C ILE A 261 -5.57 12.76 18.56
N LEU A 262 -6.61 13.58 18.83
CA LEU A 262 -6.67 15.00 18.46
C LEU A 262 -6.96 15.94 19.65
N GLY A 263 -6.96 15.46 20.90
CA GLY A 263 -7.21 16.30 22.07
C GLY A 263 -8.66 16.75 22.25
N ASP A 264 -8.85 17.82 23.04
CA ASP A 264 -10.18 18.30 23.47
C ASP A 264 -10.80 19.38 22.57
N GLU A 265 -10.30 19.50 21.33
CA GLU A 265 -10.79 20.51 20.40
C GLU A 265 -12.29 20.31 20.09
N ARG A 266 -13.06 21.38 20.18
CA ARG A 266 -14.53 21.37 20.06
C ARG A 266 -15.01 21.80 18.68
N HIS A 267 -14.14 22.35 17.86
CA HIS A 267 -14.47 22.76 16.50
C HIS A 267 -13.88 21.77 15.47
N ARG A 268 -14.71 21.32 14.52
CA ARG A 268 -14.31 20.33 13.51
C ARG A 268 -13.15 20.81 12.63
N LEU A 269 -13.13 22.09 12.26
CA LEU A 269 -12.07 22.65 11.41
C LEU A 269 -10.74 22.80 12.16
N LEU A 270 -10.77 23.12 13.45
CA LEU A 270 -9.56 23.15 14.28
C LEU A 270 -9.01 21.74 14.50
N SER A 271 -9.90 20.76 14.69
CA SER A 271 -9.54 19.34 14.75
C SER A 271 -8.93 18.87 13.42
N ALA A 272 -9.49 19.29 12.28
CA ALA A 272 -8.95 19.00 10.96
C ALA A 272 -7.56 19.60 10.76
N ALA A 273 -7.37 20.85 11.18
CA ALA A 273 -6.09 21.53 11.13
C ALA A 273 -5.02 20.83 11.97
N LEU A 274 -5.37 20.39 13.19
CA LEU A 274 -4.48 19.61 14.04
C LEU A 274 -4.13 18.26 13.41
N ALA A 275 -5.12 17.54 12.86
CA ALA A 275 -4.90 16.29 12.17
C ALA A 275 -3.94 16.46 10.98
N ALA A 276 -4.14 17.49 10.15
CA ALA A 276 -3.26 17.82 9.03
C ALA A 276 -1.82 18.14 9.49
N LYS A 277 -1.67 18.92 10.57
CA LYS A 277 -0.36 19.20 11.18
C LYS A 277 0.35 17.92 11.64
N MET A 278 -0.36 17.04 12.34
CA MET A 278 0.21 15.76 12.81
C MET A 278 0.53 14.82 11.65
N ALA A 279 -0.26 14.86 10.57
CA ALA A 279 0.01 14.12 9.34
C ALA A 279 1.35 14.54 8.72
N VAL A 280 1.61 15.85 8.60
CA VAL A 280 2.88 16.40 8.11
C VAL A 280 4.07 15.92 8.93
N ILE A 281 3.97 15.99 10.27
CA ILE A 281 5.04 15.54 11.18
C ILE A 281 5.35 14.05 10.96
N SER A 282 4.31 13.23 10.77
CA SER A 282 4.45 11.78 10.60
C SER A 282 5.03 11.38 9.24
N SER A 283 4.90 12.23 8.21
CA SER A 283 5.35 11.96 6.83
C SER A 283 6.41 12.95 6.32
N GLN A 284 7.17 13.58 7.23
CA GLN A 284 8.06 14.71 6.90
C GLN A 284 9.17 14.41 5.87
N TYR A 285 9.42 13.13 5.57
CA TYR A 285 10.43 12.70 4.59
C TYR A 285 9.85 12.38 3.21
N THR A 286 8.56 12.61 3.01
CA THR A 286 7.90 12.48 1.70
C THR A 286 7.28 13.82 1.34
N SER A 287 8.00 14.60 0.53
CA SER A 287 7.66 15.98 0.15
C SER A 287 6.23 16.14 -0.37
N LEU A 288 5.73 15.17 -1.15
CA LEU A 288 4.38 15.20 -1.69
C LEU A 288 3.31 15.11 -0.61
N TYR A 289 3.45 14.23 0.38
CA TYR A 289 2.49 14.14 1.49
C TYR A 289 2.50 15.39 2.35
N VAL A 290 3.69 15.97 2.58
CA VAL A 290 3.81 17.26 3.27
C VAL A 290 3.02 18.34 2.52
N LEU A 291 3.23 18.47 1.20
CA LEU A 291 2.53 19.47 0.38
C LEU A 291 1.01 19.26 0.39
N THR A 292 0.52 18.03 0.19
CA THR A 292 -0.92 17.74 0.17
C THR A 292 -1.60 18.08 1.50
N ASN A 293 -0.97 17.74 2.62
CA ASN A 293 -1.54 18.01 3.95
C ASN A 293 -1.50 19.51 4.29
N VAL A 294 -0.46 20.24 3.88
CA VAL A 294 -0.38 21.71 4.05
C VAL A 294 -1.43 22.43 3.19
N VAL A 295 -1.66 22.01 1.96
CA VAL A 295 -2.70 22.60 1.09
C VAL A 295 -4.10 22.34 1.66
N SER A 296 -4.35 21.14 2.19
CA SER A 296 -5.63 20.81 2.84
C SER A 296 -5.87 21.70 4.07
N PHE A 297 -4.82 21.99 4.84
CA PHE A 297 -4.86 22.95 5.94
C PHE A 297 -5.18 24.37 5.46
N LEU A 298 -4.50 24.87 4.43
CA LEU A 298 -4.70 26.24 3.92
C LEU A 298 -6.09 26.46 3.31
N ASN A 299 -6.67 25.45 2.67
CA ASN A 299 -8.02 25.55 2.09
C ASN A 299 -9.15 25.45 3.14
N SER A 300 -8.82 25.13 4.39
CA SER A 300 -9.77 25.03 5.51
C SER A 300 -9.81 26.27 6.40
N LEU A 301 -8.91 27.23 6.14
CA LEU A 301 -8.91 28.59 6.70
C LEU A 301 -9.74 29.53 5.81
#